data_AF-A0A8J4X7P5-F1
#
_entry.id   AF-A0A8J4X7P5-F1
#
_cell.length_a   1.000
_cell.length_b   1.000
_cell.length_c   1.000
_cell.angle_alpha   90.00
_cell.angle_beta   90.00
_cell.angle_gamma   90.00
#
_symmetry.space_group_name_H-M   'P 1'
#
loop_
_entity.id
_entity.type
_entity.pdbx_description
1 polymer ?
#
loop_
_entity_poly.entity_id
_entity_poly.type
_entity_poly.pdbx_seq_one_letter_code
_entity_poly.pdbx_strand_id
1 'polypeptide(L)'
;MAQLLAQDEKENAALKDLLSRIDLDELMKKDEPPLIFPKTLEEFEYAFNERGELRHTKTGEPFVFNYKENMHRWNQKRYEALGEIITQYVYELLEKDCKLRKEMLPVDATESEPKSFIYMSEDALSNQDKLLVLIHGNGVVRAGQWARRLIINEGLDSGTQIPFINRAMK
;
A
#
# COMPACT_ATOMS: atom_id res chain seq x y z
N MET A 1 -47.97 -35.96 12.01
CA MET A 1 -46.93 -35.89 10.97
C MET A 1 -47.15 -34.70 10.03
N ALA A 2 -48.28 -34.59 9.32
CA ALA A 2 -48.53 -33.46 8.39
C ALA A 2 -48.60 -32.07 9.06
N GLN A 3 -49.16 -31.96 10.28
CA GLN A 3 -49.21 -30.70 11.02
C GLN A 3 -47.83 -30.21 11.51
N LEU A 4 -46.93 -31.13 11.89
CA LEU A 4 -45.56 -30.80 12.30
C LEU A 4 -44.74 -30.27 11.12
N LEU A 5 -44.84 -30.93 9.95
CA LEU A 5 -44.14 -30.51 8.73
C LEU A 5 -44.63 -29.14 8.23
N ALA A 6 -45.94 -28.86 8.31
CA ALA A 6 -46.50 -27.57 7.94
C ALA A 6 -46.10 -26.45 8.92
N GLN A 7 -45.84 -26.79 10.18
CA GLN A 7 -45.37 -25.85 11.18
C GLN A 7 -43.87 -25.54 10.98
N ASP A 8 -43.06 -26.56 10.69
CA ASP A 8 -41.64 -26.41 10.34
C ASP A 8 -41.43 -25.58 9.07
N GLU A 9 -42.23 -25.79 8.02
CA GLU A 9 -42.14 -24.98 6.79
C GLU A 9 -42.49 -23.51 7.04
N LYS A 10 -43.48 -23.27 7.90
CA LYS A 10 -43.93 -21.91 8.24
C LYS A 10 -42.90 -21.18 9.11
N GLU A 11 -42.26 -21.88 10.04
CA GLU A 11 -41.16 -21.35 10.84
C GLU A 11 -39.91 -21.06 9.98
N ASN A 12 -39.58 -21.94 9.03
CA ASN A 12 -38.45 -21.74 8.12
C ASN A 12 -38.67 -20.54 7.18
N ALA A 13 -39.91 -20.36 6.68
CA ALA A 13 -40.28 -19.21 5.88
C ALA A 13 -40.21 -17.90 6.69
N ALA A 14 -40.69 -17.89 7.93
CA ALA A 14 -40.61 -16.74 8.83
C ALA A 14 -39.16 -16.39 9.19
N LEU A 15 -38.29 -17.40 9.39
CA LEU A 15 -36.87 -17.19 9.67
C LEU A 15 -36.15 -16.59 8.46
N LYS A 16 -36.44 -17.06 7.24
CA LYS A 16 -35.88 -16.50 6.00
C LYS A 16 -36.35 -15.06 5.75
N ASP A 17 -37.62 -14.76 6.00
CA ASP A 17 -38.15 -13.39 5.91
C ASP A 17 -37.50 -12.47 6.94
N LEU A 18 -37.33 -12.93 8.20
CA LEU A 18 -36.64 -12.17 9.25
C LEU A 18 -35.17 -11.90 8.87
N LEU A 19 -34.45 -12.90 8.38
CA LEU A 19 -33.06 -12.77 7.94
C LEU A 19 -32.91 -11.85 6.72
N SER A 20 -33.88 -11.84 5.81
CA SER A 20 -33.88 -10.95 4.63
C SER A 20 -34.12 -9.48 4.99
N ARG A 21 -34.68 -9.21 6.18
CA ARG A 21 -34.92 -7.87 6.71
C ARG A 21 -33.77 -7.37 7.58
N ILE A 22 -32.84 -8.23 7.96
CA ILE A 22 -31.62 -7.84 8.67
C ILE A 22 -30.61 -7.43 7.60
N ASP A 23 -30.17 -6.18 7.64
CA ASP A 23 -29.03 -5.73 6.85
C ASP A 23 -27.77 -6.38 7.46
N LEU A 24 -27.42 -7.55 6.94
CA LEU A 24 -26.23 -8.31 7.35
C LEU A 24 -24.95 -7.49 7.15
N ASP A 25 -24.89 -6.60 6.15
CA ASP A 25 -23.75 -5.72 5.94
C ASP A 25 -23.66 -4.65 7.05
N GLU A 26 -24.79 -4.13 7.52
CA GLU A 26 -24.85 -3.19 8.64
C GLU A 26 -24.55 -3.85 10.00
N LEU A 27 -24.98 -5.10 10.19
CA LEU A 27 -24.64 -5.90 11.37
C LEU A 27 -23.15 -6.26 11.38
N MET A 28 -22.59 -6.70 10.25
CA MET A 28 -21.16 -7.03 10.11
C MET A 28 -20.26 -5.81 10.29
N LYS A 29 -20.72 -4.59 9.92
CA LYS A 29 -19.98 -3.34 10.20
C LYS A 29 -19.78 -3.07 11.70
N LYS A 30 -20.65 -3.57 12.59
CA LYS A 30 -20.51 -3.36 14.04
C LYS A 30 -19.42 -4.22 14.68
N ASP A 31 -19.11 -5.36 14.08
CA ASP A 31 -18.07 -6.29 14.53
C ASP A 31 -16.75 -6.13 13.75
N GLU A 32 -16.67 -5.16 12.82
CA GLU A 32 -15.43 -4.86 12.12
C GLU A 32 -14.35 -4.33 13.09
N PRO A 33 -13.12 -4.88 13.06
CA PRO A 33 -12.03 -4.38 13.87
C PRO A 33 -11.68 -2.93 13.49
N PRO A 34 -11.15 -2.16 14.44
CA PRO A 34 -10.78 -0.77 14.18
C PRO A 34 -9.80 -0.68 13.00
N LEU A 35 -9.99 0.34 12.17
CA LEU A 35 -9.11 0.66 11.04
C LEU A 35 -7.89 1.44 11.51
N ILE A 36 -7.22 0.91 12.53
CA ILE A 36 -5.99 1.45 13.10
C ILE A 36 -4.89 0.45 12.73
N PHE A 37 -3.94 0.93 11.95
CA PHE A 37 -2.81 0.15 11.48
C PHE A 37 -1.51 0.75 12.00
N PRO A 38 -0.45 -0.07 12.11
CA PRO A 38 0.86 0.44 12.49
C PRO A 38 1.40 1.51 11.53
N LYS A 39 2.43 2.25 11.96
CA LYS A 39 2.99 3.38 11.20
C LYS A 39 4.40 3.14 10.69
N THR A 40 5.05 2.06 11.11
CA THR A 40 6.38 1.69 10.67
C THR A 40 6.41 0.23 10.18
N LEU A 41 7.42 -0.13 9.39
CA LEU A 41 7.62 -1.51 8.95
C LEU A 41 7.84 -2.44 10.14
N GLU A 42 8.59 -1.99 11.14
CA GLU A 42 8.88 -2.73 12.38
C GLU A 42 7.61 -3.06 13.16
N GLU A 43 6.72 -2.08 13.38
CA GLU A 43 5.44 -2.32 14.07
C GLU A 43 4.49 -3.21 13.23
N PHE A 44 4.64 -3.20 11.90
CA PHE A 44 3.96 -4.13 11.00
C PHE A 44 4.55 -5.54 11.05
N GLU A 45 5.69 -5.72 11.72
CA GLU A 45 6.50 -6.95 11.76
C GLU A 45 7.04 -7.35 10.38
N TYR A 46 7.35 -6.38 9.52
CA TYR A 46 8.01 -6.61 8.23
C TYR A 46 9.32 -5.83 8.11
N ALA A 47 10.21 -6.33 7.28
CA ALA A 47 11.41 -5.62 6.83
C ALA A 47 11.75 -6.03 5.40
N PHE A 48 12.48 -5.18 4.69
CA PHE A 48 13.14 -5.59 3.45
C PHE A 48 14.42 -6.34 3.80
N ASN A 49 14.59 -7.55 3.26
CA ASN A 49 15.81 -8.33 3.44
C ASN A 49 16.94 -7.82 2.53
N GLU A 50 18.12 -8.45 2.60
CA GLU A 50 19.29 -8.09 1.78
C GLU A 50 19.05 -8.18 0.26
N ARG A 51 18.03 -8.93 -0.17
CA ARG A 51 17.62 -9.04 -1.58
C ARG A 51 16.56 -8.00 -1.97
N GLY A 52 16.20 -7.09 -1.06
CA GLY A 52 15.16 -6.09 -1.29
C GLY A 52 13.74 -6.65 -1.30
N GLU A 53 13.51 -7.83 -0.70
CA GLU A 53 12.18 -8.45 -0.63
C GLU A 53 11.52 -8.17 0.71
N LEU A 54 10.24 -7.78 0.70
CA LEU A 54 9.47 -7.58 1.93
C LEU A 54 9.13 -8.93 2.58
N ARG A 55 9.58 -9.13 3.82
CA ARG A 55 9.40 -10.37 4.59
C ARG A 55 9.00 -10.08 6.02
N HIS A 56 8.18 -10.96 6.58
CA HIS A 56 7.83 -10.92 7.99
C HIS A 56 9.08 -11.17 8.85
N THR A 57 9.33 -10.33 9.85
CA THR A 57 10.61 -10.33 10.59
C THR A 57 10.84 -11.58 11.43
N LYS A 58 9.76 -12.23 11.90
CA LYS A 58 9.85 -13.44 12.73
C LYS A 58 9.80 -14.73 11.93
N THR A 59 8.95 -14.78 10.90
CA THR A 59 8.67 -16.02 10.15
C THR A 59 9.38 -16.08 8.79
N GLY A 60 9.82 -14.94 8.27
CA GLY A 60 10.37 -14.83 6.92
C GLY A 60 9.34 -14.97 5.80
N GLU A 61 8.05 -15.02 6.12
CA GLU A 61 6.98 -15.22 5.14
C GLU A 61 6.66 -13.94 4.34
N PRO A 62 6.16 -14.06 3.10
CA PRO A 62 5.71 -12.92 2.31
C PRO A 62 4.42 -12.31 2.87
N PHE A 63 4.11 -11.07 2.45
CA PHE A 63 2.88 -10.41 2.84
C PHE A 63 1.63 -11.12 2.30
N VAL A 64 0.68 -11.43 3.18
CA VAL A 64 -0.62 -12.00 2.82
C VAL A 64 -1.68 -10.90 2.83
N PHE A 65 -2.34 -10.69 1.67
CA PHE A 65 -3.42 -9.70 1.53
C PHE A 65 -4.71 -10.12 2.25
N ASN A 66 -5.19 -11.34 2.01
CA ASN A 66 -6.37 -11.90 2.67
C ASN A 66 -6.03 -12.39 4.08
N TYR A 67 -5.58 -11.49 4.94
CA TYR A 67 -5.14 -11.80 6.29
C TYR A 67 -6.29 -12.21 7.21
N LYS A 68 -7.45 -11.54 7.06
CA LYS A 68 -8.70 -11.91 7.75
C LYS A 68 -9.74 -12.37 6.74
N GLU A 69 -10.26 -13.58 6.91
CA GLU A 69 -11.33 -14.11 6.05
C GLU A 69 -12.57 -13.23 6.12
N ASN A 70 -13.24 -13.02 4.98
CA ASN A 70 -14.45 -12.21 4.82
C ASN A 70 -14.33 -10.73 5.24
N MET A 71 -13.13 -10.23 5.54
CA MET A 71 -12.89 -8.82 5.93
C MET A 71 -12.21 -8.03 4.82
N HIS A 72 -12.82 -7.97 3.64
CA HIS A 72 -12.24 -7.31 2.46
C HIS A 72 -11.89 -5.85 2.70
N ARG A 73 -12.79 -5.09 3.33
CA ARG A 73 -12.56 -3.67 3.64
C ARG A 73 -11.35 -3.47 4.55
N TRP A 74 -11.25 -4.28 5.61
CA TRP A 74 -10.14 -4.19 6.56
C TRP A 74 -8.82 -4.60 5.92
N ASN A 75 -8.79 -5.72 5.17
CA ASN A 75 -7.59 -6.18 4.44
C ASN A 75 -7.10 -5.13 3.44
N GLN A 76 -8.03 -4.50 2.72
CA GLN A 76 -7.72 -3.40 1.80
C GLN A 76 -7.09 -2.22 2.55
N LYS A 77 -7.64 -1.81 3.69
CA LYS A 77 -7.10 -0.71 4.49
C LYS A 77 -5.74 -1.04 5.11
N ARG A 78 -5.50 -2.30 5.52
CA ARG A 78 -4.19 -2.80 5.95
C ARG A 78 -3.15 -2.69 4.85
N TYR A 79 -3.51 -3.12 3.64
CA TYR A 79 -2.65 -3.02 2.46
C TYR A 79 -2.34 -1.57 2.07
N GLU A 80 -3.34 -0.68 2.17
CA GLU A 80 -3.15 0.75 1.97
C GLU A 80 -2.16 1.34 2.98
N ALA A 81 -2.34 1.05 4.27
CA ALA A 81 -1.45 1.51 5.34
C ALA A 81 -0.01 1.05 5.13
N LEU A 82 0.22 -0.23 4.84
CA LEU A 82 1.55 -0.74 4.52
C LEU A 82 2.16 -0.03 3.30
N GLY A 83 1.35 0.26 2.29
CA GLY A 83 1.79 0.97 1.09
C GLY A 83 2.27 2.40 1.33
N GLU A 84 1.66 3.12 2.28
CA GLU A 84 2.13 4.46 2.68
C GLU A 84 3.46 4.37 3.43
N ILE A 85 3.65 3.37 4.27
CA ILE A 85 4.92 3.11 4.97
C ILE A 85 6.03 2.81 3.96
N ILE A 86 5.76 1.92 2.99
CA ILE A 86 6.69 1.59 1.91
C ILE A 86 7.04 2.84 1.09
N THR A 87 6.09 3.76 0.89
CA THR A 87 6.36 5.02 0.20
C THR A 87 7.41 5.85 0.92
N GLN A 88 7.31 6.00 2.24
CA GLN A 88 8.32 6.71 3.03
C GLN A 88 9.65 5.99 3.00
N TYR A 89 9.65 4.66 3.11
CA TYR A 89 10.86 3.85 3.01
C TYR A 89 11.58 4.05 1.67
N VAL A 90 10.85 4.05 0.55
CA VAL A 90 11.43 4.31 -0.78
C VAL A 90 12.02 5.72 -0.86
N TYR A 91 11.38 6.73 -0.29
CA TYR A 91 11.97 8.08 -0.22
C TYR A 91 13.30 8.10 0.53
N GLU A 92 13.39 7.40 1.66
CA GLU A 92 14.65 7.27 2.38
C GLU A 92 15.74 6.61 1.54
N LEU A 93 15.41 5.58 0.75
CA LEU A 93 16.38 4.95 -0.17
C LEU A 93 16.82 5.90 -1.29
N LEU A 94 15.90 6.70 -1.85
CA LEU A 94 16.25 7.70 -2.86
C LEU A 94 17.25 8.73 -2.32
N GLU A 95 17.06 9.18 -1.08
CA GLU A 95 17.93 10.16 -0.44
C GLU A 95 19.26 9.54 0.02
N LYS A 96 19.19 8.43 0.77
CA LYS A 96 20.36 7.85 1.45
C LYS A 96 21.20 6.99 0.52
N ASP A 97 20.58 6.16 -0.31
CA ASP A 97 21.30 5.17 -1.12
C ASP A 97 21.54 5.68 -2.53
N CYS A 98 20.55 6.33 -3.15
CA CYS A 98 20.68 6.89 -4.50
C CYS A 98 21.28 8.31 -4.51
N LYS A 99 21.49 8.92 -3.34
CA LYS A 99 22.04 10.29 -3.18
C LYS A 99 21.27 11.36 -3.97
N LEU A 100 19.96 11.18 -4.12
CA LEU A 100 19.10 12.18 -4.74
C LEU A 100 18.65 13.19 -3.68
N ARG A 101 18.53 14.46 -4.08
CA ARG A 101 17.91 15.48 -3.22
C ARG A 101 16.45 15.67 -3.62
N LYS A 102 15.61 15.91 -2.62
CA LYS A 102 14.22 16.31 -2.80
C LYS A 102 14.14 17.80 -3.08
N GLU A 103 13.60 18.18 -4.23
CA GLU A 103 13.36 19.58 -4.59
C GLU A 103 11.87 19.88 -4.65
N MET A 104 11.45 20.95 -3.98
CA MET A 104 10.06 21.39 -3.96
C MET A 104 9.76 22.24 -5.21
N LEU A 105 8.59 22.02 -5.80
CA LEU A 105 8.12 22.73 -6.98
C LEU A 105 6.72 23.33 -6.73
N PRO A 106 6.41 24.53 -7.26
CA PRO A 106 7.35 25.49 -7.85
C PRO A 106 8.39 26.01 -6.84
N VAL A 107 9.57 26.40 -7.32
CA VAL A 107 10.68 26.91 -6.48
C VAL A 107 10.36 28.28 -5.84
N ASP A 108 9.47 29.04 -6.46
CA ASP A 108 9.00 30.36 -6.06
C ASP A 108 7.61 30.33 -5.41
N ALA A 109 7.12 29.14 -5.03
CA ALA A 109 5.77 28.97 -4.54
C ALA A 109 5.51 29.68 -3.20
N THR A 110 4.50 30.55 -3.21
CA THR A 110 3.93 31.19 -2.02
C THR A 110 3.26 30.16 -1.10
N GLU A 111 2.92 30.55 0.14
CA GLU A 111 2.28 29.61 1.09
C GLU A 111 0.93 29.06 0.62
N SER A 112 0.18 29.85 -0.15
CA SER A 112 -1.15 29.46 -0.64
C SER A 112 -1.13 28.67 -1.95
N GLU A 113 0.03 28.55 -2.61
CA GLU A 113 0.13 27.85 -3.89
C GLU A 113 0.31 26.33 -3.69
N PRO A 114 -0.30 25.50 -4.56
CA PRO A 114 -0.06 24.07 -4.54
C PRO A 114 1.42 23.74 -4.77
N LYS A 115 1.98 22.89 -3.90
CA LYS A 115 3.37 22.44 -3.98
C LYS A 115 3.44 20.95 -4.24
N SER A 116 4.44 20.54 -5.00
CA SER A 116 4.85 19.16 -5.21
C SER A 116 6.36 19.06 -5.06
N PHE A 117 6.94 17.92 -5.41
CA PHE A 117 8.39 17.75 -5.39
C PHE A 117 8.85 16.76 -6.45
N ILE A 118 10.15 16.81 -6.72
CA ILE A 118 10.89 15.83 -7.50
C ILE A 118 12.12 15.37 -6.71
N TYR A 119 12.68 14.24 -7.12
CA TYR A 119 14.03 13.83 -6.71
C TYR A 119 14.98 13.99 -7.89
N MET A 120 16.17 14.52 -7.64
CA MET A 120 17.19 14.73 -8.67
C MET A 120 18.61 14.56 -8.11
N SER A 121 19.55 14.14 -8.97
CA SER A 121 20.98 14.01 -8.61
C SER A 121 21.60 15.39 -8.43
N GLU A 122 22.66 15.49 -7.62
CA GLU A 122 23.36 16.75 -7.30
C GLU A 122 23.69 17.58 -8.56
N ASP A 123 24.16 16.89 -9.60
CA ASP A 123 24.62 17.44 -10.87
C ASP A 123 23.53 17.60 -11.95
N ALA A 124 22.26 17.28 -11.69
CA ALA A 124 21.23 17.20 -12.73
C ALA A 124 21.00 18.50 -13.54
N LEU A 125 21.44 19.67 -13.03
CA LEU A 125 21.36 20.96 -13.75
C LEU A 125 22.70 21.46 -14.30
N SER A 126 23.81 20.82 -13.94
CA SER A 126 25.16 21.22 -14.35
C SER A 126 25.80 20.19 -15.30
N ASN A 127 25.33 18.94 -15.29
CA ASN A 127 25.81 17.87 -16.15
C ASN A 127 25.43 18.14 -17.62
N GLN A 128 26.43 18.12 -18.50
CA GLN A 128 26.29 18.43 -19.93
C GLN A 128 26.18 17.18 -20.83
N ASP A 129 26.32 15.96 -20.28
CA ASP A 129 26.28 14.72 -21.07
C ASP A 129 24.84 14.21 -21.23
N LYS A 130 24.27 13.61 -20.17
CA LYS A 130 22.97 12.93 -20.24
C LYS A 130 22.12 13.23 -19.02
N LEU A 131 20.82 13.39 -19.27
CA LEU A 131 19.79 13.50 -18.24
C LEU A 131 18.75 12.39 -18.44
N LEU A 132 18.54 11.57 -17.40
CA LEU A 132 17.46 10.58 -17.36
C LEU A 132 16.30 11.14 -16.53
N VAL A 133 15.10 11.17 -17.12
CA VAL A 133 13.87 11.59 -16.44
C VAL A 133 12.95 10.38 -16.26
N LEU A 134 12.63 10.04 -15.02
CA LEU A 134 11.72 8.94 -14.67
C LEU A 134 10.41 9.51 -14.13
N ILE A 135 9.29 9.13 -14.76
CA ILE A 135 7.95 9.61 -14.42
C ILE A 135 7.09 8.40 -14.05
N HIS A 136 6.52 8.41 -12.85
CA HIS A 136 5.58 7.38 -12.41
C HIS A 136 4.15 7.68 -12.87
N GLY A 137 3.27 6.66 -12.82
CA GLY A 137 1.85 6.83 -13.12
C GLY A 137 1.07 7.60 -12.06
N ASN A 138 -0.13 8.05 -12.40
CA ASN A 138 -1.06 8.71 -11.46
C ASN A 138 -1.68 7.71 -10.45
N GLY A 139 -2.24 8.21 -9.35
CA GLY A 139 -3.03 7.45 -8.38
C GLY A 139 -2.29 7.26 -7.07
N VAL A 140 -2.13 6.00 -6.65
CA VAL A 140 -1.49 5.62 -5.37
C VAL A 140 0.02 5.42 -5.46
N VAL A 141 0.58 5.49 -6.67
CA VAL A 141 2.04 5.41 -6.90
C VAL A 141 2.66 6.80 -6.66
N ARG A 142 3.90 6.80 -6.20
CA ARG A 142 4.64 8.01 -5.83
C ARG A 142 6.04 7.97 -6.44
N ALA A 143 6.76 9.09 -6.39
CA ALA A 143 8.14 9.20 -6.86
C ALA A 143 9.00 8.02 -6.36
N GLY A 144 9.83 7.45 -7.23
CA GLY A 144 10.64 6.28 -6.93
C GLY A 144 9.95 4.93 -7.14
N GLN A 145 8.64 4.87 -7.40
CA GLN A 145 7.89 3.62 -7.47
C GLN A 145 7.30 3.38 -8.87
N TRP A 146 7.27 2.11 -9.29
CA TRP A 146 6.48 1.65 -10.43
C TRP A 146 5.14 1.08 -10.01
N ALA A 147 5.14 0.20 -8.99
CA ALA A 147 3.91 -0.39 -8.49
C ALA A 147 4.08 -0.92 -7.07
N ARG A 148 3.22 -0.49 -6.15
CA ARG A 148 3.14 -0.98 -4.77
C ARG A 148 3.02 -2.51 -4.70
N ARG A 149 2.21 -3.11 -5.59
CA ARG A 149 2.01 -4.55 -5.65
C ARG A 149 3.32 -5.29 -5.96
N LEU A 150 4.14 -4.76 -6.86
CA LEU A 150 5.43 -5.36 -7.20
C LEU A 150 6.40 -5.22 -6.01
N ILE A 151 6.46 -4.04 -5.38
CA ILE A 151 7.32 -3.84 -4.20
C ILE A 151 7.01 -4.85 -3.09
N ILE A 152 5.73 -5.08 -2.82
CA ILE A 152 5.27 -5.98 -1.75
C ILE A 152 5.51 -7.46 -2.09
N ASN A 153 5.28 -7.89 -3.33
CA ASN A 153 5.28 -9.32 -3.68
C ASN A 153 6.58 -9.80 -4.34
N GLU A 154 7.26 -8.91 -5.06
CA GLU A 154 8.43 -9.23 -5.89
C GLU A 154 9.69 -8.47 -5.45
N GLY A 155 9.55 -7.36 -4.70
CA GLY A 155 10.66 -6.64 -4.08
C GLY A 155 10.96 -5.28 -4.70
N LEU A 156 11.95 -4.60 -4.13
CA LEU A 156 12.34 -3.24 -4.50
C LEU A 156 12.82 -3.15 -5.95
N ASP A 157 13.58 -4.14 -6.42
CA ASP A 157 14.17 -4.11 -7.76
C ASP A 157 13.10 -4.11 -8.88
N SER A 158 12.03 -4.89 -8.75
CA SER A 158 10.96 -4.92 -9.74
C SER A 158 9.96 -3.79 -9.54
N GLY A 159 9.73 -3.38 -8.29
CA GLY A 159 8.69 -2.44 -7.94
C GLY A 159 9.09 -0.97 -7.91
N THR A 160 10.38 -0.65 -7.97
CA THR A 160 10.90 0.72 -7.85
C THR A 160 11.69 1.19 -9.07
N GLN A 161 11.94 2.49 -9.10
CA GLN A 161 12.79 3.16 -10.07
C GLN A 161 14.28 3.05 -9.73
N ILE A 162 14.62 2.55 -8.54
CA ILE A 162 15.99 2.54 -7.99
C ILE A 162 16.99 1.82 -8.90
N PRO A 163 16.70 0.65 -9.50
CA PRO A 163 17.67 0.02 -10.41
C PRO A 163 18.01 0.86 -11.64
N PHE A 164 17.06 1.65 -12.14
CA PHE A 164 17.27 2.55 -13.27
C PHE A 164 18.11 3.76 -12.86
N ILE A 165 17.84 4.32 -11.68
CA ILE A 165 18.64 5.39 -11.08
C ILE A 165 20.08 4.92 -10.89
N ASN A 166 20.29 3.77 -10.24
CA ASN A 166 21.62 3.19 -10.00
C ASN A 166 22.38 2.89 -11.30
N ARG A 167 21.68 2.57 -12.39
CA ARG A 167 22.29 2.39 -13.71
C ARG A 167 22.70 3.72 -14.35
N ALA A 168 21.94 4.79 -14.13
CA ALA A 168 22.22 6.11 -14.69
C ALA A 168 23.34 6.86 -13.95
N MET A 169 23.57 6.52 -12.67
CA MET A 169 24.65 7.10 -11.86
C MET A 169 26.03 6.48 -12.13
N LYS A 170 26.12 5.51 -13.05
CA LYS A 170 27.38 4.86 -13.49
C LYS A 170 27.83 5.44 -14.81
#